data_AF-A0A6V6YV80-F1
#
_entry.id   AF-A0A6V6YV80-F1
#
_cell.length_a   1.000
_cell.length_b   1.000
_cell.length_c   1.000
_cell.angle_alpha   90.00
_cell.angle_beta   90.00
_cell.angle_gamma   90.00
#
_symmetry.space_group_name_H-M   'P 1'
#
loop_
_entity.id
_entity.type
_entity.pdbx_description
1 polymer ?
#
loop_
_entity_poly.entity_id
_entity_poly.type
_entity_poly.pdbx_seq_one_letter_code
_entity_poly.pdbx_strand_id
1 'polypeptide(L)'
;MEERNDSFYQVLYKSGKEIKAYPFDVIFGFKHAQTSGYWKNHRFYELPISYYKSINNWATSPNYSATKPDFNRKIIKECFACHSSNIASKYVTTASTETYTFMGMEVDDFMNKNTLLYGIDCERCHGPAKKHVQTHLKFPDLKKTKNMVSFRNLNRQQRIDACGLCHSGGDHTKLKSRFQFKPGESLSDYFKENQRSKDTLNYDVHGNQLGLLSRSKCFQKSQTMDCITCHNPHQDSPKSYMSYSKICMSCHQNAQHNAVTLKTISKLRLTNNCVECHMPKQDSKAIHFQQSNSSAVTSYSLRTHKIAIYAAAKK
;
A
#
# COMPACT_ATOMS: atom_id res chain seq x y z
N MET A 1 -4.28 -23.34 12.69
CA MET A 1 -5.29 -22.28 12.84
C MET A 1 -6.39 -22.84 13.67
N GLU A 2 -6.75 -22.15 14.74
CA GLU A 2 -7.84 -22.58 15.63
C GLU A 2 -8.75 -21.41 15.93
N GLU A 3 -10.03 -21.70 16.04
CA GLU A 3 -11.03 -20.81 16.61
C GLU A 3 -11.20 -21.20 18.08
N ARG A 4 -11.04 -20.22 18.97
CA ARG A 4 -11.19 -20.40 20.42
C ARG A 4 -12.12 -19.30 20.92
N ASN A 5 -13.35 -19.66 21.28
CA ASN A 5 -14.43 -18.69 21.52
C ASN A 5 -14.57 -17.75 20.32
N ASP A 6 -14.66 -16.43 20.54
CA ASP A 6 -14.81 -15.42 19.49
C ASP A 6 -13.49 -14.93 18.90
N SER A 7 -12.45 -15.77 18.85
CA SER A 7 -11.11 -15.36 18.39
C SER A 7 -10.37 -16.44 17.63
N PHE A 8 -9.67 -16.03 16.58
CA PHE A 8 -8.78 -16.90 15.80
C PHE A 8 -7.35 -16.84 16.33
N TYR A 9 -6.68 -17.99 16.32
CA TYR A 9 -5.32 -18.16 16.81
C TYR A 9 -4.43 -18.85 15.79
N GLN A 10 -3.18 -18.40 15.71
CA GLN A 10 -2.08 -19.20 15.18
C GLN A 10 -1.41 -19.96 16.33
N VAL A 11 -1.43 -21.28 16.22
CA VAL A 11 -0.97 -22.21 17.26
C VAL A 11 0.18 -23.03 16.72
N LEU A 12 1.25 -23.10 17.49
CA LEU A 12 2.42 -23.95 17.21
C LEU A 12 2.33 -25.22 18.05
N TYR A 13 2.22 -26.36 17.37
CA TYR A 13 2.35 -27.67 17.98
C TYR A 13 3.76 -28.24 17.77
N LYS A 14 4.29 -28.92 18.78
CA LYS A 14 5.50 -29.74 18.68
C LYS A 14 5.22 -31.09 19.34
N SER A 15 5.38 -32.16 18.57
CA SER A 15 5.10 -33.54 19.04
C SER A 15 3.71 -33.68 19.67
N GLY A 16 2.69 -33.10 19.04
CA GLY A 16 1.29 -33.13 19.50
C GLY A 16 0.96 -32.22 20.69
N LYS A 17 1.94 -31.51 21.26
CA LYS A 17 1.72 -30.57 22.37
C LYS A 17 1.72 -29.13 21.88
N GLU A 18 0.77 -28.34 22.36
CA GLU A 18 0.75 -26.90 22.13
C GLU A 18 1.94 -26.25 22.83
N ILE A 19 2.71 -25.45 22.08
CA ILE A 19 3.90 -24.74 22.59
C ILE A 19 3.65 -23.24 22.67
N LYS A 20 2.92 -22.68 21.70
CA LYS A 20 2.58 -21.25 21.62
C LYS A 20 1.24 -21.10 20.93
N ALA A 21 0.45 -20.11 21.38
CA ALA A 21 -0.75 -19.66 20.69
C ALA A 21 -0.80 -18.13 20.74
N TYR A 22 -1.10 -17.49 19.60
CA TYR A 22 -1.23 -16.04 19.51
C TYR A 22 -2.51 -15.66 18.76
N PRO A 23 -3.28 -14.67 19.30
CA PRO A 23 -4.55 -14.26 18.74
C PRO A 23 -4.39 -13.39 17.49
N PHE A 24 -5.46 -13.30 16.71
CA PHE A 24 -5.58 -12.38 15.58
C PHE A 24 -6.09 -11.04 16.09
N ASP A 25 -5.22 -10.21 16.68
CA ASP A 25 -5.65 -8.91 17.20
C ASP A 25 -5.95 -7.90 16.10
N VAL A 26 -5.17 -7.91 15.01
CA VAL A 26 -5.39 -7.05 13.84
C VAL A 26 -5.11 -7.83 12.57
N ILE A 27 -5.95 -7.65 11.55
CA ILE A 27 -5.78 -8.21 10.20
C ILE A 27 -5.58 -7.06 9.20
N PHE A 28 -4.55 -7.17 8.36
CA PHE A 28 -4.27 -6.24 7.28
C PHE A 28 -4.40 -6.92 5.92
N GLY A 29 -4.80 -6.14 4.92
CA GLY A 29 -5.00 -6.61 3.56
C GLY A 29 -6.41 -7.15 3.34
N PHE A 30 -7.01 -6.76 2.22
CA PHE A 30 -8.38 -7.15 1.86
C PHE A 30 -8.47 -7.77 0.47
N LYS A 31 -7.68 -7.25 -0.48
CA LYS A 31 -7.88 -7.55 -1.90
C LYS A 31 -7.21 -8.84 -2.37
N HIS A 32 -6.00 -9.12 -1.87
CA HIS A 32 -5.10 -10.10 -2.47
C HIS A 32 -4.54 -11.09 -1.44
N ALA A 33 -4.25 -10.61 -0.22
CA ALA A 33 -3.87 -11.43 0.92
C ALA A 33 -4.39 -10.79 2.21
N GLN A 34 -4.53 -11.62 3.25
CA GLN A 34 -4.83 -11.23 4.62
C GLN A 34 -3.70 -11.73 5.51
N THR A 35 -3.05 -10.81 6.21
CA THR A 35 -2.00 -11.08 7.20
C THR A 35 -2.48 -10.61 8.55
N SER A 36 -2.34 -11.43 9.58
CA SER A 36 -2.69 -11.06 10.95
C SER A 36 -1.46 -10.73 11.79
N GLY A 37 -1.69 -10.03 12.89
CA GLY A 37 -0.68 -9.76 13.90
C GLY A 37 -1.29 -9.60 15.29
N TYR A 38 -0.44 -9.57 16.29
CA TYR A 38 -0.82 -9.55 17.70
C TYR A 38 -0.03 -8.51 18.50
N TRP A 39 -0.62 -8.05 19.61
CA TRP A 39 -0.03 -7.11 20.55
C TRP A 39 0.69 -7.84 21.68
N LYS A 40 1.89 -7.36 22.04
CA LYS A 40 2.61 -7.79 23.24
C LYS A 40 3.45 -6.65 23.78
N ASN A 41 3.25 -6.30 25.05
CA ASN A 41 4.00 -5.22 25.73
C ASN A 41 4.06 -3.93 24.89
N HIS A 42 2.89 -3.48 24.42
CA HIS A 42 2.72 -2.28 23.56
C HIS A 42 3.46 -2.31 22.21
N ARG A 43 3.91 -3.47 21.76
CA ARG A 43 4.50 -3.69 20.43
C ARG A 43 3.61 -4.60 19.61
N PHE A 44 3.71 -4.47 18.29
CA PHE A 44 2.92 -5.25 17.35
C PHE A 44 3.82 -6.23 16.58
N TYR A 45 3.34 -7.45 16.41
CA TYR A 45 4.09 -8.54 15.79
C TYR A 45 3.26 -9.20 14.70
N GLU A 46 3.87 -9.43 13.55
CA GLU A 46 3.25 -10.19 12.47
C GLU A 46 3.16 -11.67 12.86
N LEU A 47 2.07 -12.34 12.49
CA LEU A 47 1.93 -13.78 12.65
C LEU A 47 2.51 -14.51 11.41
N PRO A 48 3.02 -15.74 11.55
CA PRO A 48 3.81 -16.40 10.50
C PRO A 48 3.01 -16.95 9.30
N ILE A 49 1.69 -17.01 9.37
CA ILE A 49 0.83 -17.56 8.32
C ILE A 49 -0.17 -16.50 7.84
N SER A 50 -0.32 -16.37 6.52
CA SER A 50 -1.26 -15.46 5.86
C SER A 50 -2.17 -16.23 4.90
N TYR A 51 -3.35 -15.68 4.64
CA TYR A 51 -4.27 -16.20 3.63
C TYR A 51 -4.06 -15.48 2.30
N TYR A 52 -3.94 -16.23 1.20
CA TYR A 52 -3.70 -15.68 -0.14
C TYR A 52 -4.84 -16.04 -1.09
N LYS A 53 -5.51 -15.01 -1.63
CA LYS A 53 -6.66 -15.20 -2.54
C LYS A 53 -6.27 -15.85 -3.87
N SER A 54 -5.02 -15.67 -4.31
CA SER A 54 -4.52 -16.23 -5.58
C SER A 54 -4.41 -17.76 -5.58
N ILE A 55 -4.16 -18.36 -4.41
CA ILE A 55 -4.10 -19.82 -4.23
C ILE A 55 -5.30 -20.35 -3.43
N ASN A 56 -6.23 -19.47 -3.04
CA ASN A 56 -7.38 -19.78 -2.20
C ASN A 56 -7.02 -20.56 -0.92
N ASN A 57 -5.84 -20.28 -0.34
CA ASN A 57 -5.29 -21.10 0.74
C ASN A 57 -4.31 -20.30 1.63
N TRP A 58 -3.95 -20.90 2.76
CA TRP A 58 -2.96 -20.42 3.70
C TRP A 58 -1.54 -20.77 3.25
N ALA A 59 -0.63 -19.82 3.46
CA ALA A 59 0.79 -19.96 3.19
C ALA A 59 1.59 -19.19 4.24
N THR A 60 2.90 -19.33 4.24
CA THR A 60 3.77 -18.47 5.04
C THR A 60 3.45 -17.00 4.75
N SER A 61 3.42 -16.17 5.79
CA SER A 61 3.38 -14.72 5.62
C SER A 61 4.58 -14.24 4.80
N PRO A 62 4.50 -13.07 4.15
CA PRO A 62 5.54 -12.59 3.24
C PRO A 62 6.96 -12.75 3.79
N ASN A 63 7.79 -13.54 3.09
CA ASN A 63 9.19 -13.81 3.43
C ASN A 63 9.43 -14.56 4.77
N TYR A 64 8.42 -15.21 5.34
CA TYR A 64 8.61 -16.13 6.46
C TYR A 64 9.17 -17.48 6.00
N SER A 65 9.96 -18.10 6.89
CA SER A 65 10.44 -19.47 6.70
C SER A 65 9.30 -20.47 6.83
N ALA A 66 9.21 -21.43 5.91
CA ALA A 66 8.28 -22.55 6.00
C ALA A 66 8.72 -23.64 6.99
N THR A 67 9.97 -23.61 7.46
CA THR A 67 10.54 -24.66 8.33
C THR A 67 10.87 -24.16 9.73
N LYS A 68 10.99 -22.84 9.93
CA LYS A 68 11.30 -22.23 11.22
C LYS A 68 10.16 -21.27 11.62
N PRO A 69 9.29 -21.66 12.56
CA PRO A 69 8.23 -20.78 13.03
C PRO A 69 8.85 -19.59 13.77
N ASP A 70 8.45 -18.38 13.39
CA ASP A 70 8.81 -17.14 14.06
C ASP A 70 7.54 -16.37 14.43
N PHE A 71 7.48 -15.87 15.66
CA PHE A 71 6.39 -15.05 16.18
C PHE A 71 6.91 -13.71 16.72
N ASN A 72 8.19 -13.41 16.50
CA ASN A 72 8.88 -12.26 17.06
C ASN A 72 9.17 -11.16 16.01
N ARG A 73 8.70 -11.32 14.77
CA ARG A 73 8.85 -10.30 13.72
C ARG A 73 8.02 -9.07 14.06
N LYS A 74 8.69 -8.05 14.57
CA LYS A 74 8.08 -6.78 14.97
C LYS A 74 7.66 -5.97 13.74
N ILE A 75 6.44 -5.44 13.76
CA ILE A 75 5.97 -4.40 12.85
C ILE A 75 6.15 -3.06 13.55
N ILE A 76 6.98 -2.20 12.98
CA ILE A 76 7.22 -0.86 13.52
C ILE A 76 6.09 0.10 13.17
N LYS A 77 5.96 1.18 13.93
CA LYS A 77 4.98 2.25 13.69
C LYS A 77 4.99 2.76 12.24
N GLU A 78 6.15 2.86 11.61
CA GLU A 78 6.23 3.40 10.24
C GLU A 78 5.46 2.55 9.22
N CYS A 79 5.29 1.25 9.43
CA CYS A 79 4.43 0.40 8.60
C CYS A 79 2.97 0.84 8.66
N PHE A 80 2.50 1.23 9.86
CA PHE A 80 1.14 1.75 10.05
C PHE A 80 0.91 3.07 9.32
N ALA A 81 1.94 3.82 8.92
CA ALA A 81 1.75 5.09 8.23
C ALA A 81 1.18 4.95 6.80
N CYS A 82 1.30 3.76 6.21
CA CYS A 82 0.67 3.39 4.93
C CYS A 82 -0.50 2.42 5.10
N HIS A 83 -0.65 1.80 6.27
CA HIS A 83 -1.63 0.74 6.54
C HIS A 83 -2.69 1.13 7.60
N SER A 84 -2.66 2.38 8.06
CA SER A 84 -3.60 2.96 9.02
C SER A 84 -3.60 4.47 8.89
N SER A 85 -4.56 5.12 9.55
CA SER A 85 -4.65 6.58 9.57
C SER A 85 -3.91 7.18 10.76
N ASN A 86 -3.87 6.45 11.87
CA ASN A 86 -3.17 6.89 13.06
C ASN A 86 -2.80 5.72 13.96
N ILE A 87 -1.69 5.86 14.67
CA ILE A 87 -1.38 5.13 15.89
C ILE A 87 -0.42 5.96 16.73
N ALA A 88 -0.79 6.24 17.98
CA ALA A 88 0.02 7.04 18.89
C ALA A 88 1.21 6.21 19.41
N SER A 89 2.38 6.85 19.46
CA SER A 89 3.61 6.30 20.06
C SER A 89 4.13 7.12 21.23
N LYS A 90 3.23 7.87 21.87
CA LYS A 90 3.49 8.59 23.12
C LYS A 90 2.39 8.21 24.10
N TYR A 91 2.74 8.10 25.37
CA TYR A 91 1.74 8.23 26.42
C TYR A 91 1.15 9.64 26.31
N VAL A 92 -0.14 9.77 26.00
CA VAL A 92 -0.83 11.05 26.19
C VAL A 92 -1.10 11.15 27.68
N THR A 93 -0.09 11.55 28.45
CA THR A 93 -0.30 12.07 29.81
C THR A 93 -0.29 13.60 29.72
N THR A 94 -1.11 14.25 30.55
CA THR A 94 -1.24 15.70 30.63
C THR A 94 0.02 16.43 31.12
N ALA A 95 1.15 15.73 31.29
CA ALA A 95 2.34 16.22 32.00
C ALA A 95 3.69 15.80 31.37
N SER A 96 3.77 15.50 30.07
CA SER A 96 5.07 15.17 29.47
C SER A 96 5.79 16.42 28.94
N THR A 97 6.53 17.08 29.81
CA THR A 97 7.72 17.86 29.46
C THR A 97 8.88 16.88 29.17
N GLU A 98 9.74 17.22 28.20
CA GLU A 98 11.04 16.56 27.88
C GLU A 98 10.96 15.28 27.01
N THR A 99 11.85 14.95 26.06
CA THR A 99 13.18 15.47 25.68
C THR A 99 13.36 15.18 24.17
N TYR A 100 13.78 16.16 23.36
CA TYR A 100 14.28 15.89 22.01
C TYR A 100 15.79 15.70 22.10
N THR A 101 16.29 14.47 22.06
CA THR A 101 17.72 14.27 21.79
C THR A 101 17.98 14.58 20.33
N PHE A 102 18.71 15.66 20.10
CA PHE A 102 19.16 16.20 18.81
C PHE A 102 19.92 15.18 17.93
N MET A 103 20.25 13.98 18.43
CA MET A 103 20.90 12.89 17.66
C MET A 103 20.40 11.45 18.01
N GLY A 104 19.18 11.26 18.51
CA GLY A 104 18.69 9.94 18.96
C GLY A 104 17.45 9.45 18.21
N MET A 105 17.64 8.60 17.20
CA MET A 105 16.60 7.68 16.74
C MET A 105 16.21 6.77 17.90
N GLU A 106 14.90 6.44 18.01
CA GLU A 106 14.26 5.58 19.03
C GLU A 106 13.56 6.33 20.17
N VAL A 107 12.44 6.96 19.81
CA VAL A 107 11.25 6.88 20.68
C VAL A 107 10.93 5.39 20.76
N ASP A 108 10.88 4.81 21.96
CA ASP A 108 10.49 3.41 22.21
C ASP A 108 9.40 2.97 21.22
N ASP A 109 9.51 1.75 20.68
CA ASP A 109 8.57 1.10 19.74
C ASP A 109 7.15 0.90 20.31
N PHE A 110 6.82 1.63 21.36
CA PHE A 110 5.51 1.74 21.97
C PHE A 110 4.47 2.20 20.97
N MET A 111 3.36 1.49 20.96
CA MET A 111 2.17 1.80 20.20
C MET A 111 0.94 1.61 21.10
N ASN A 112 0.12 2.65 21.20
CA ASN A 112 -1.15 2.57 21.91
C ASN A 112 -2.23 2.02 20.96
N LYS A 113 -2.56 0.73 21.10
CA LYS A 113 -3.58 0.05 20.28
C LYS A 113 -4.95 0.74 20.31
N ASN A 114 -5.30 1.44 21.39
CA ASN A 114 -6.58 2.14 21.52
C ASN A 114 -6.67 3.40 20.64
N THR A 115 -5.55 3.81 20.03
CA THR A 115 -5.50 4.96 19.12
C THR A 115 -5.33 4.55 17.66
N LEU A 116 -5.36 3.24 17.38
CA LEU A 116 -5.27 2.71 16.04
C LEU A 116 -6.55 3.06 15.26
N LEU A 117 -6.39 3.86 14.21
CA LEU A 117 -7.45 4.13 13.24
C LEU A 117 -7.21 3.29 11.99
N TYR A 118 -8.05 2.28 11.78
CA TYR A 118 -7.93 1.33 10.67
C TYR A 118 -8.16 1.99 9.30
N GLY A 119 -7.45 1.49 8.29
CA GLY A 119 -7.57 1.99 6.91
C GLY A 119 -6.97 3.38 6.74
N ILE A 120 -7.14 3.94 5.54
CA ILE A 120 -6.69 5.29 5.17
C ILE A 120 -7.93 6.19 5.12
N ASP A 121 -8.02 7.14 6.04
CA ASP A 121 -9.16 8.02 6.23
C ASP A 121 -9.04 9.34 5.45
N CYS A 122 -10.01 10.23 5.67
CA CYS A 122 -10.07 11.54 5.04
C CYS A 122 -8.83 12.39 5.35
N GLU A 123 -8.32 12.35 6.59
CA GLU A 123 -7.25 13.25 7.04
C GLU A 123 -5.90 12.88 6.43
N ARG A 124 -5.68 11.61 6.08
CA ARG A 124 -4.46 11.19 5.37
C ARG A 124 -4.29 11.86 4.02
N CYS A 125 -5.40 12.18 3.34
CA CYS A 125 -5.38 12.83 2.03
C CYS A 125 -5.74 14.32 2.09
N HIS A 126 -6.60 14.74 3.02
CA HIS A 126 -7.13 16.11 3.10
C HIS A 126 -6.57 16.93 4.28
N GLY A 127 -5.69 16.33 5.09
CA GLY A 127 -5.06 16.96 6.24
C GLY A 127 -5.93 16.95 7.50
N PRO A 128 -5.41 17.43 8.63
CA PRO A 128 -6.12 17.40 9.91
C PRO A 128 -7.45 18.19 9.88
N ALA A 129 -8.55 17.54 10.24
CA ALA A 129 -9.90 18.06 10.09
C ALA A 129 -10.44 18.80 11.34
N LYS A 130 -9.65 18.94 12.41
CA LYS A 130 -10.10 19.62 13.66
C LYS A 130 -10.73 21.00 13.39
N LYS A 131 -10.06 21.85 12.60
CA LYS A 131 -10.57 23.18 12.24
C LYS A 131 -11.81 23.11 11.34
N HIS A 132 -11.87 22.11 10.46
CA HIS A 132 -13.03 21.85 9.61
C HIS A 132 -14.26 21.53 10.49
N VAL A 133 -14.15 20.54 11.37
CA VAL A 133 -15.21 20.12 12.29
C VAL A 133 -15.66 21.29 13.17
N GLN A 134 -14.72 22.01 13.80
CA GLN A 134 -15.04 23.17 14.65
C GLN A 134 -15.81 24.26 13.88
N THR A 135 -15.48 24.48 12.61
CA THR A 135 -16.16 25.49 11.78
C THR A 135 -17.59 25.09 11.49
N HIS A 136 -17.84 23.83 11.09
CA HIS A 136 -19.19 23.37 10.75
C HIS A 136 -20.05 23.11 11.99
N LEU A 137 -19.48 22.79 13.16
CA LEU A 137 -20.22 22.78 14.43
C LEU A 137 -20.67 24.19 14.83
N LYS A 138 -19.83 25.21 14.62
CA LYS A 138 -20.19 26.61 14.90
C LYS A 138 -21.18 27.19 13.88
N PHE A 139 -21.11 26.73 12.63
CA PHE A 139 -21.95 27.19 11.53
C PHE A 139 -22.59 26.01 10.78
N PRO A 140 -23.63 25.35 11.33
CA PRO A 140 -24.22 24.14 10.76
C PRO A 140 -24.78 24.32 9.34
N ASP A 141 -25.32 25.49 9.02
CA ASP A 141 -25.91 25.79 7.70
C ASP A 141 -24.86 26.05 6.60
N LEU A 142 -23.57 26.11 6.95
CA LEU A 142 -22.51 26.33 5.99
C LEU A 142 -22.31 25.07 5.11
N LYS A 143 -22.85 25.10 3.89
CA LYS A 143 -22.73 23.98 2.93
C LYS A 143 -21.38 23.90 2.21
N LYS A 144 -20.56 24.96 2.26
CA LYS A 144 -19.24 25.00 1.61
C LYS A 144 -18.18 24.45 2.55
N THR A 145 -17.41 23.45 2.11
CA THR A 145 -16.27 22.91 2.85
C THR A 145 -15.27 24.01 3.20
N LYS A 146 -14.89 24.10 4.47
CA LYS A 146 -13.81 24.96 4.98
C LYS A 146 -12.72 24.16 5.68
N ASN A 147 -11.50 24.68 5.68
CA ASN A 147 -10.37 24.17 6.48
C ASN A 147 -9.98 22.70 6.21
N MET A 148 -10.16 22.24 4.97
CA MET A 148 -9.65 20.98 4.45
C MET A 148 -8.84 21.24 3.19
N VAL A 149 -7.80 20.46 2.93
CA VAL A 149 -7.03 20.56 1.69
C VAL A 149 -7.88 20.04 0.53
N SER A 150 -7.99 20.84 -0.53
CA SER A 150 -8.63 20.42 -1.78
C SER A 150 -7.57 20.06 -2.81
N PHE A 151 -7.62 18.84 -3.35
CA PHE A 151 -6.72 18.40 -4.43
C PHE A 151 -6.83 19.29 -5.68
N ARG A 152 -7.95 19.98 -5.89
CA ARG A 152 -8.11 20.95 -7.00
C ARG A 152 -7.14 22.13 -6.88
N ASN A 153 -6.71 22.46 -5.67
CA ASN A 153 -5.81 23.57 -5.38
C ASN A 153 -4.34 23.13 -5.30
N LEU A 154 -4.07 21.83 -5.38
CA LEU A 154 -2.73 21.28 -5.38
C LEU A 154 -2.18 21.26 -6.80
N ASN A 155 -0.89 21.58 -6.96
CA ASN A 155 -0.20 21.37 -8.23
C ASN A 155 -0.02 19.86 -8.51
N ARG A 156 0.35 19.52 -9.74
CA ARG A 156 0.51 18.12 -10.16
C ARG A 156 1.46 17.33 -9.25
N GLN A 157 2.61 17.90 -8.89
CA GLN A 157 3.60 17.21 -8.06
C GLN A 157 3.06 16.94 -6.66
N GLN A 158 2.40 17.91 -6.04
CA GLN A 158 1.77 17.75 -4.72
C GLN A 158 0.69 16.64 -4.72
N ARG A 159 -0.09 16.52 -5.81
CA ARG A 159 -1.07 15.43 -5.96
C ARG A 159 -0.40 14.07 -6.09
N ILE A 160 0.70 14.00 -6.84
CA ILE A 160 1.51 12.78 -6.98
C ILE A 160 2.13 12.40 -5.64
N ASP A 161 2.70 13.36 -4.92
CA ASP A 161 3.40 13.15 -3.65
C ASP A 161 2.46 12.60 -2.57
N ALA A 162 1.21 13.07 -2.54
CA ALA A 162 0.18 12.53 -1.63
C ALA A 162 -0.04 11.02 -1.83
N CYS A 163 -0.03 10.55 -3.08
CA CYS A 163 -0.11 9.12 -3.38
C CYS A 163 1.24 8.41 -3.17
N GLY A 164 2.33 9.08 -3.55
CA GLY A 164 3.70 8.62 -3.45
C GLY A 164 4.12 8.31 -2.02
N LEU A 165 3.53 8.99 -1.02
CA LEU A 165 3.75 8.72 0.41
C LEU A 165 3.71 7.22 0.75
N CYS A 166 2.80 6.49 0.10
CA CYS A 166 2.65 5.04 0.26
C CYS A 166 3.06 4.25 -1.00
N HIS A 167 2.94 4.83 -2.19
CA HIS A 167 3.09 4.14 -3.47
C HIS A 167 4.41 4.44 -4.22
N SER A 168 5.44 4.94 -3.54
CA SER A 168 6.77 5.25 -4.12
C SER A 168 7.86 4.21 -3.87
N GLY A 169 7.51 3.03 -3.36
CA GLY A 169 8.46 2.00 -2.94
C GLY A 169 9.15 2.30 -1.62
N GLY A 170 9.89 1.31 -1.11
CA GLY A 170 10.57 1.36 0.18
C GLY A 170 12.04 1.78 0.13
N ASP A 171 12.65 1.87 -1.05
CA ASP A 171 14.10 2.11 -1.21
C ASP A 171 14.47 3.60 -1.18
N HIS A 172 14.15 4.24 -0.07
CA HIS A 172 14.47 5.65 0.18
C HIS A 172 15.00 5.83 1.59
N THR A 173 15.94 6.75 1.75
CA THR A 173 16.41 7.18 3.08
C THR A 173 15.35 8.06 3.71
N LYS A 174 14.78 7.60 4.84
CA LYS A 174 13.78 8.34 5.61
C LYS A 174 14.42 9.53 6.33
N LEU A 175 13.89 10.73 6.10
CA LEU A 175 14.23 11.95 6.83
C LEU A 175 13.23 12.25 7.94
N LYS A 176 11.94 12.06 7.64
CA LYS A 176 10.81 12.31 8.55
C LYS A 176 9.82 11.16 8.46
N SER A 177 9.00 10.97 9.49
CA SER A 177 7.94 9.95 9.44
C SER A 177 6.83 10.34 8.47
N ARG A 178 6.24 9.36 7.77
CA ARG A 178 5.04 9.56 6.93
C ARG A 178 3.82 10.06 7.69
N PHE A 179 3.78 9.88 9.02
CA PHE A 179 2.71 10.46 9.85
C PHE A 179 2.80 11.98 9.96
N GLN A 180 3.95 12.58 9.67
CA GLN A 180 4.13 14.03 9.71
C GLN A 180 3.75 14.71 8.39
N PHE A 181 3.66 13.96 7.28
CA PHE A 181 3.30 14.49 5.97
C PHE A 181 1.92 15.15 5.99
N LYS A 182 1.86 16.38 5.48
CA LYS A 182 0.62 17.10 5.25
C LYS A 182 0.38 17.26 3.75
N PRO A 183 -0.83 17.00 3.25
CA PRO A 183 -1.17 17.18 1.85
C PRO A 183 -0.82 18.60 1.35
N GLY A 184 -0.06 18.66 0.26
CA GLY A 184 0.52 19.90 -0.28
C GLY A 184 2.00 20.09 0.03
N GLU A 185 2.59 19.31 0.91
CA GLU A 185 4.04 19.26 1.09
C GLU A 185 4.72 18.40 0.02
N SER A 186 6.04 18.54 -0.12
CA SER A 186 6.84 17.76 -1.07
C SER A 186 7.28 16.44 -0.44
N LEU A 187 7.17 15.33 -1.18
CA LEU A 187 7.65 14.03 -0.71
C LEU A 187 9.17 14.02 -0.47
N SER A 188 9.92 14.86 -1.17
CA SER A 188 11.37 15.02 -1.01
C SER A 188 11.80 15.56 0.36
N ASP A 189 10.88 16.21 1.09
CA ASP A 189 11.14 16.73 2.44
C ASP A 189 11.11 15.61 3.49
N TYR A 190 10.62 14.43 3.10
CA TYR A 190 10.41 13.25 3.94
C TYR A 190 11.34 12.10 3.57
N PHE A 191 11.73 12.03 2.29
CA PHE A 191 12.55 10.95 1.74
C PHE A 191 13.62 11.50 0.81
N LYS A 192 14.82 10.94 0.90
CA LYS A 192 15.88 11.13 -0.08
C LYS A 192 16.11 9.83 -0.83
N GLU A 193 16.38 9.95 -2.13
CA GLU A 193 16.81 8.81 -2.93
C GLU A 193 18.04 8.17 -2.30
N ASN A 194 17.99 6.84 -2.19
CA ASN A 194 19.11 6.08 -1.73
C ASN A 194 20.13 5.96 -2.88
N GLN A 195 21.23 6.72 -2.81
CA GLN A 195 22.30 6.72 -3.82
C GLN A 195 22.97 5.33 -4.02
N ARG A 196 22.77 4.40 -3.07
CA ARG A 196 23.26 3.01 -3.16
C ARG A 196 22.24 2.05 -3.79
N SER A 197 21.03 2.52 -4.08
CA SER A 197 20.01 1.74 -4.77
C SER A 197 20.44 1.45 -6.20
N LYS A 198 20.73 0.17 -6.49
CA LYS A 198 20.89 -0.32 -7.86
C LYS A 198 19.55 -0.54 -8.57
N ASP A 199 18.43 -0.29 -7.90
CA ASP A 199 17.10 -0.75 -8.32
C ASP A 199 16.26 0.34 -9.01
N THR A 200 16.85 1.51 -9.25
CA THR A 200 16.22 2.60 -10.03
C THR A 200 15.85 2.17 -11.44
N LEU A 201 16.44 1.09 -11.96
CA LEU A 201 16.17 0.52 -13.28
C LEU A 201 15.02 -0.52 -13.28
N ASN A 202 14.73 -1.18 -12.16
CA ASN A 202 13.87 -2.37 -12.09
C ASN A 202 12.92 -2.38 -10.89
N TYR A 203 12.18 -1.28 -10.68
CA TYR A 203 11.18 -1.17 -9.61
C TYR A 203 10.25 -2.38 -9.51
N ASP A 204 10.08 -2.86 -8.28
CA ASP A 204 9.14 -3.94 -7.96
C ASP A 204 7.69 -3.50 -8.18
N VAL A 205 6.83 -4.44 -8.56
CA VAL A 205 5.38 -4.20 -8.72
C VAL A 205 4.65 -4.03 -7.40
N HIS A 206 5.24 -4.46 -6.28
CA HIS A 206 4.72 -4.23 -4.95
C HIS A 206 5.14 -2.86 -4.42
N GLY A 207 4.15 -2.03 -4.07
CA GLY A 207 4.35 -0.78 -3.34
C GLY A 207 5.06 0.35 -4.11
N ASN A 208 5.49 0.15 -5.36
CA ASN A 208 6.20 1.16 -6.16
C ASN A 208 5.49 1.52 -7.48
N GLN A 209 4.18 1.77 -7.39
CA GLN A 209 3.37 2.15 -8.53
C GLN A 209 3.81 3.48 -9.14
N LEU A 210 4.26 4.44 -8.32
CA LEU A 210 4.78 5.73 -8.79
C LEU A 210 6.08 5.58 -9.58
N GLY A 211 7.05 4.80 -9.08
CA GLY A 211 8.30 4.55 -9.79
C GLY A 211 8.07 3.84 -11.14
N LEU A 212 7.16 2.89 -11.19
CA LEU A 212 6.78 2.22 -12.44
C LEU A 212 6.07 3.17 -13.41
N LEU A 213 5.11 3.96 -12.92
CA LEU A 213 4.37 4.92 -13.74
C LEU A 213 5.28 6.01 -14.31
N SER A 214 6.27 6.48 -13.54
CA SER A 214 7.23 7.51 -13.98
C SER A 214 8.09 7.08 -15.16
N ARG A 215 8.20 5.77 -15.43
CA ARG A 215 8.86 5.18 -16.60
C ARG A 215 7.96 5.04 -17.83
N SER A 216 6.68 5.40 -17.73
CA SER A 216 5.72 5.33 -18.83
C SER A 216 5.84 6.56 -19.73
N LYS A 217 5.94 6.36 -21.05
CA LYS A 217 6.06 7.48 -22.01
C LYS A 217 4.87 8.45 -21.93
N CYS A 218 3.66 7.93 -21.73
CA CYS A 218 2.45 8.76 -21.60
C CYS A 218 2.51 9.67 -20.36
N PHE A 219 3.03 9.17 -19.25
CA PHE A 219 3.19 9.94 -18.02
C PHE A 219 4.30 10.99 -18.16
N GLN A 220 5.45 10.62 -18.73
CA GLN A 220 6.57 11.55 -18.95
C GLN A 220 6.22 12.70 -19.89
N LYS A 221 5.40 12.45 -20.91
CA LYS A 221 4.97 13.46 -21.88
C LYS A 221 3.77 14.28 -21.43
N SER A 222 3.08 13.87 -20.35
CA SER A 222 1.90 14.58 -19.88
C SER A 222 2.25 15.58 -18.78
N GLN A 223 1.81 16.82 -18.95
CA GLN A 223 1.95 17.85 -17.92
C GLN A 223 0.85 17.80 -16.85
N THR A 224 -0.20 17.01 -17.06
CA THR A 224 -1.41 17.00 -16.22
C THR A 224 -1.73 15.65 -15.60
N MET A 225 -1.27 14.55 -16.21
CA MET A 225 -1.55 13.18 -15.75
C MET A 225 -0.95 12.92 -14.38
N ASP A 226 -1.77 12.38 -13.49
CA ASP A 226 -1.45 11.97 -12.13
C ASP A 226 -2.20 10.68 -11.77
N CYS A 227 -2.14 10.25 -10.51
CA CYS A 227 -2.80 9.02 -10.06
C CYS A 227 -4.33 9.08 -10.20
N ILE A 228 -4.93 10.27 -9.97
CA ILE A 228 -6.38 10.45 -9.99
C ILE A 228 -6.97 10.60 -11.39
N THR A 229 -6.11 10.76 -12.41
CA THR A 229 -6.49 10.66 -13.82
C THR A 229 -7.13 9.30 -14.13
N CYS A 230 -6.63 8.23 -13.50
CA CYS A 230 -7.12 6.87 -13.69
C CYS A 230 -7.99 6.38 -12.53
N HIS A 231 -7.55 6.65 -11.30
CA HIS A 231 -8.17 6.14 -10.08
C HIS A 231 -9.07 7.20 -9.41
N ASN A 232 -10.22 6.77 -8.90
CA ASN A 232 -11.00 7.60 -7.99
C ASN A 232 -10.69 7.13 -6.56
N PRO A 233 -10.09 7.95 -5.69
CA PRO A 233 -9.78 7.56 -4.31
C PRO A 233 -11.03 7.41 -3.43
N HIS A 234 -12.19 7.92 -3.87
CA HIS A 234 -13.46 7.90 -3.11
C HIS A 234 -14.47 6.85 -3.63
N GLN A 235 -14.03 5.89 -4.46
CA GLN A 235 -14.91 4.83 -4.95
C GLN A 235 -14.76 3.56 -4.10
N ASP A 236 -15.87 2.89 -3.80
CA ASP A 236 -15.88 1.70 -2.95
C ASP A 236 -15.35 0.44 -3.64
N SER A 237 -15.23 0.45 -4.98
CA SER A 237 -14.82 -0.73 -5.75
C SER A 237 -13.93 -0.38 -6.94
N PRO A 238 -12.97 -1.25 -7.30
CA PRO A 238 -12.15 -1.06 -8.50
C PRO A 238 -13.00 -0.97 -9.77
N LYS A 239 -12.61 -0.07 -10.68
CA LYS A 239 -13.22 0.04 -12.00
C LYS A 239 -13.05 -1.25 -12.81
N SER A 240 -14.00 -1.54 -13.69
CA SER A 240 -13.91 -2.62 -14.67
C SER A 240 -12.78 -2.37 -15.68
N TYR A 241 -12.30 -3.42 -16.36
CA TYR A 241 -11.31 -3.26 -17.44
C TYR A 241 -11.81 -2.34 -18.56
N MET A 242 -13.08 -2.45 -18.93
CA MET A 242 -13.71 -1.56 -19.91
C MET A 242 -13.68 -0.10 -19.45
N SER A 243 -13.94 0.16 -18.16
CA SER A 243 -13.88 1.51 -17.59
C SER A 243 -12.46 2.08 -17.65
N TYR A 244 -11.43 1.27 -17.39
CA TYR A 244 -10.03 1.71 -17.56
C TYR A 244 -9.68 1.95 -19.03
N SER A 245 -10.11 1.07 -19.94
CA SER A 245 -9.93 1.25 -21.39
C SER A 245 -10.50 2.58 -21.87
N LYS A 246 -11.67 3.01 -21.40
CA LYS A 246 -12.23 4.33 -21.73
C LYS A 246 -11.31 5.49 -21.32
N ILE A 247 -10.63 5.38 -20.17
CA ILE A 247 -9.65 6.39 -19.72
C ILE A 247 -8.45 6.40 -20.67
N CYS A 248 -7.90 5.24 -21.03
CA CYS A 248 -6.81 5.14 -22.00
C CYS A 248 -7.21 5.79 -23.34
N MET A 249 -8.40 5.45 -23.84
CA MET A 249 -8.92 5.95 -25.11
C MET A 249 -9.24 7.45 -25.12
N SER A 250 -9.37 8.10 -23.95
CA SER A 250 -9.52 9.56 -23.89
C SER A 250 -8.30 10.31 -24.47
N CYS A 251 -7.11 9.70 -24.41
CA CYS A 251 -5.88 10.21 -25.01
C CYS A 251 -5.40 9.37 -26.22
N HIS A 252 -5.80 8.10 -26.31
CA HIS A 252 -5.32 7.14 -27.33
C HIS A 252 -6.40 6.77 -28.37
N GLN A 253 -7.16 7.76 -28.86
CA GLN A 253 -8.30 7.53 -29.78
C GLN A 253 -7.90 6.77 -31.06
N ASN A 254 -6.68 7.00 -31.56
CA ASN A 254 -6.16 6.41 -32.79
C ASN A 254 -5.11 5.33 -32.54
N ALA A 255 -5.20 4.59 -31.43
CA ALA A 255 -4.25 3.53 -31.11
C ALA A 255 -4.16 2.48 -32.22
N GLN A 256 -2.99 2.39 -32.86
CA GLN A 256 -2.71 1.40 -33.89
C GLN A 256 -2.03 0.18 -33.29
N HIS A 257 -2.49 -1.00 -33.69
CA HIS A 257 -1.90 -2.28 -33.32
C HIS A 257 -1.28 -2.93 -34.56
N ASN A 258 -0.18 -3.67 -34.38
CA ASN A 258 0.44 -4.38 -35.49
C ASN A 258 -0.43 -5.54 -36.01
N ALA A 259 -0.14 -6.01 -37.23
CA ALA A 259 -0.92 -7.06 -37.89
C ALA A 259 -1.01 -8.36 -37.06
N VAL A 260 0.06 -8.72 -36.33
CA VAL A 260 0.08 -9.91 -35.47
C VAL A 260 -0.95 -9.79 -34.35
N THR A 261 -0.99 -8.63 -33.69
CA THR A 261 -1.94 -8.35 -32.60
C THR A 261 -3.37 -8.36 -33.09
N LEU A 262 -3.64 -7.74 -34.25
CA LEU A 262 -4.96 -7.71 -34.88
C LEU A 262 -5.48 -9.10 -35.28
N LYS A 263 -4.57 -10.03 -35.65
CA LYS A 263 -4.92 -11.42 -35.96
C LYS A 263 -5.11 -12.29 -34.71
N THR A 264 -4.38 -12.00 -33.63
CA THR A 264 -4.32 -12.88 -32.44
C THR A 264 -5.34 -12.50 -31.37
N ILE A 265 -5.74 -11.22 -31.30
CA ILE A 265 -6.59 -10.69 -30.25
C ILE A 265 -7.92 -10.22 -30.86
N SER A 266 -9.03 -10.70 -30.31
CA SER A 266 -10.37 -10.27 -30.73
C SER A 266 -10.55 -8.75 -30.62
N LYS A 267 -11.31 -8.15 -31.56
CA LYS A 267 -11.65 -6.73 -31.55
C LYS A 267 -12.22 -6.26 -30.20
N LEU A 268 -13.09 -7.07 -29.57
CA LEU A 268 -13.67 -6.76 -28.26
C LEU A 268 -12.62 -6.61 -27.16
N ARG A 269 -11.62 -7.49 -27.12
CA ARG A 269 -10.52 -7.40 -26.14
C ARG A 269 -9.61 -6.19 -26.42
N LEU A 270 -9.35 -5.88 -27.68
CA LEU A 270 -8.56 -4.70 -28.07
C LEU A 270 -9.22 -3.39 -27.60
N THR A 271 -10.55 -3.31 -27.60
CA THR A 271 -11.27 -2.10 -27.17
C THR A 271 -11.51 -2.06 -25.66
N ASN A 272 -11.73 -3.22 -25.01
CA ASN A 272 -12.26 -3.25 -23.63
C ASN A 272 -11.25 -3.73 -22.58
N ASN A 273 -10.03 -4.11 -22.96
CA ASN A 273 -9.04 -4.59 -22.00
C ASN A 273 -7.59 -4.18 -22.35
N CYS A 274 -7.32 -2.87 -22.32
CA CYS A 274 -5.99 -2.33 -22.60
C CYS A 274 -4.96 -2.78 -21.56
N VAL A 275 -5.38 -2.90 -20.30
CA VAL A 275 -4.47 -3.14 -19.17
C VAL A 275 -3.85 -4.54 -19.20
N GLU A 276 -4.47 -5.52 -19.86
CA GLU A 276 -3.92 -6.89 -19.90
C GLU A 276 -2.58 -6.96 -20.63
N CYS A 277 -2.43 -6.22 -21.74
CA CYS A 277 -1.21 -6.18 -22.52
C CYS A 277 -0.31 -4.99 -22.17
N HIS A 278 -0.89 -3.82 -21.87
CA HIS A 278 -0.12 -2.60 -21.63
C HIS A 278 0.29 -2.38 -20.18
N MET A 279 -0.27 -3.16 -19.26
CA MET A 279 0.05 -3.17 -17.83
C MET A 279 0.00 -4.63 -17.36
N PRO A 280 0.83 -5.54 -17.87
CA PRO A 280 0.73 -6.96 -17.55
C PRO A 280 0.98 -7.21 -16.05
N LYS A 281 0.48 -8.34 -15.55
CA LYS A 281 0.89 -8.83 -14.23
C LYS A 281 2.37 -9.25 -14.30
N GLN A 282 3.10 -8.92 -13.25
CA GLN A 282 4.48 -9.34 -13.06
C GLN A 282 4.61 -9.85 -11.64
N ASP A 283 5.58 -10.73 -11.43
CA ASP A 283 5.87 -11.27 -10.11
C ASP A 283 6.72 -10.28 -9.31
N SER A 284 6.33 -10.06 -8.07
CA SER A 284 7.14 -9.33 -7.10
C SER A 284 8.39 -10.14 -6.77
N LYS A 285 9.53 -9.46 -6.77
CA LYS A 285 10.82 -9.92 -6.27
C LYS A 285 10.98 -9.66 -4.77
N ALA A 286 10.08 -8.88 -4.18
CA ALA A 286 10.13 -8.49 -2.78
C ALA A 286 9.23 -9.35 -1.88
N ILE A 287 8.22 -10.01 -2.45
CA ILE A 287 7.24 -10.80 -1.71
C ILE A 287 7.15 -12.20 -2.29
N HIS A 288 7.61 -13.15 -1.48
CA HIS A 288 7.46 -14.58 -1.72
C HIS A 288 6.76 -15.24 -0.54
N PHE A 289 6.05 -16.32 -0.82
CA PHE A 289 5.38 -17.16 0.17
C PHE A 289 5.42 -18.62 -0.25
N GLN A 290 5.25 -19.51 0.72
CA GLN A 290 5.26 -20.95 0.49
C GLN A 290 3.99 -21.56 1.06
N GLN A 291 3.23 -22.23 0.18
CA GLN A 291 1.99 -22.91 0.58
C GLN A 291 2.31 -24.11 1.48
N SER A 292 1.41 -24.39 2.43
CA SER A 292 1.50 -25.58 3.28
C SER A 292 1.64 -26.85 2.44
N ASN A 293 2.51 -27.77 2.88
CA ASN A 293 2.80 -29.06 2.22
C ASN A 293 3.32 -28.95 0.78
N SER A 294 3.84 -27.78 0.38
CA SER A 294 4.50 -27.58 -0.91
C SER A 294 5.93 -27.10 -0.69
N SER A 295 6.86 -27.55 -1.52
CA SER A 295 8.22 -27.02 -1.60
C SER A 295 8.32 -25.80 -2.53
N ALA A 296 7.29 -25.52 -3.32
CA ALA A 296 7.31 -24.45 -4.29
C ALA A 296 7.14 -23.08 -3.61
N VAL A 297 8.12 -22.21 -3.84
CA VAL A 297 8.04 -20.80 -3.46
C VAL A 297 7.26 -20.06 -4.54
N THR A 298 6.19 -19.38 -4.15
CA THR A 298 5.34 -18.60 -5.05
C THR A 298 5.60 -17.11 -4.86
N SER A 299 5.75 -16.40 -5.96
CA SER A 299 5.89 -14.94 -5.96
C SER A 299 4.54 -14.26 -6.00
N TYR A 300 4.44 -13.12 -5.33
CA TYR A 300 3.22 -12.33 -5.33
C TYR A 300 3.04 -11.58 -6.65
N SER A 301 2.01 -11.92 -7.42
CA SER A 301 1.80 -11.36 -8.75
C SER A 301 0.89 -10.12 -8.74
N LEU A 302 1.40 -8.99 -9.22
CA LEU A 302 0.70 -7.70 -9.25
C LEU A 302 0.78 -7.04 -10.62
N ARG A 303 -0.20 -6.18 -10.91
CA ARG A 303 -0.24 -5.44 -12.16
C ARG A 303 0.80 -4.33 -12.16
N THR A 304 1.70 -4.32 -13.14
CA THR A 304 2.68 -3.25 -13.29
C THR A 304 1.99 -1.92 -13.62
N HIS A 305 2.50 -0.82 -13.06
CA HIS A 305 2.04 0.53 -13.40
C HIS A 305 2.88 1.18 -14.49
N LYS A 306 3.86 0.46 -15.05
CA LYS A 306 4.62 0.89 -16.22
C LYS A 306 3.76 0.62 -17.46
N ILE A 307 3.16 1.68 -18.00
CA ILE A 307 2.34 1.61 -19.21
C ILE A 307 3.28 1.62 -20.41
N ALA A 308 3.35 0.50 -21.13
CA ALA A 308 4.23 0.33 -22.26
C ALA A 308 3.68 -0.67 -23.28
N ILE A 309 4.37 -0.81 -24.41
CA ILE A 309 4.19 -1.93 -25.33
C ILE A 309 5.18 -3.00 -24.90
N TYR A 310 4.68 -4.15 -24.47
CA TYR A 310 5.49 -5.29 -24.07
C TYR A 310 5.67 -6.22 -25.26
N ALA A 311 6.85 -6.82 -25.39
CA ALA A 311 7.03 -7.94 -26.32
C ALA A 311 6.06 -9.06 -25.92
N ALA A 312 5.54 -9.79 -26.91
CA ALA A 312 4.73 -10.97 -26.63
C ALA A 312 5.52 -11.88 -25.69
N ALA A 313 4.95 -12.23 -24.54
CA ALA A 313 5.52 -13.24 -23.68
C ALA A 313 5.68 -14.49 -24.55
N LYS A 314 6.91 -15.00 -24.69
CA LYS A 314 7.11 -16.35 -25.21
C LYS A 314 6.35 -17.25 -24.25
N LYS A 315 5.23 -17.82 -24.71
CA LYS A 315 4.53 -18.87 -23.99
C LYS A 315 5.42 -20.09 -23.89
#